data_AF-A0AAW1QH90-F1
#
_entry.id   AF-A0AAW1QH90-F1
#
_cell.length_a   1.000
_cell.length_b   1.000
_cell.length_c   1.000
_cell.angle_alpha   90.00
_cell.angle_beta   90.00
_cell.angle_gamma   90.00
#
_symmetry.space_group_name_H-M   'P 1'
#
loop_
_entity.id
_entity.type
_entity.pdbx_description
1 polymer ?
#
loop_
_entity_poly.entity_id
_entity_poly.type
_entity_poly.pdbx_seq_one_letter_code
_entity_poly.pdbx_strand_id
1 'polypeptide(L)'
;MPCTIGEQDDWEAFDHKLTLRETDDAAPAQRDGVTALRSPATFEHLRSARGASPALDSDGAFGVSASAELAFEGLHILEMPHLPEDVTTAQLEAFAASFGGSPQGPVVRWVNDSTALVIFPDPRAARQALAEPPASAFTLRPFSQASSASKAVSPLELQPPRPRPKTSSTVARRMLAGALRQPSLQDKAGEQTLATDRAASKARRQERRHQLDAAWEDD
;
A
#
# COMPACT_ATOMS: atom_id res chain seq x y z
N MET A 1 32.76 27.15 -37.04
CA MET A 1 31.79 26.07 -36.83
C MET A 1 31.82 25.65 -35.37
N PRO A 2 30.89 26.12 -34.53
CA PRO A 2 30.52 25.40 -33.32
C PRO A 2 29.04 24.96 -33.40
N CYS A 3 28.80 23.66 -33.21
CA CYS A 3 27.46 23.10 -33.07
C CYS A 3 26.95 23.33 -31.65
N THR A 4 25.85 24.06 -31.51
CA THR A 4 25.05 24.16 -30.29
C THR A 4 24.04 23.02 -30.25
N ILE A 5 24.20 22.09 -29.32
CA ILE A 5 23.18 21.09 -28.96
C ILE A 5 22.23 21.77 -27.97
N GLY A 6 21.01 22.07 -28.44
CA GLY A 6 19.88 22.38 -27.57
C GLY A 6 19.13 21.09 -27.28
N GLU A 7 19.35 20.52 -26.11
CA GLU A 7 18.57 19.40 -25.60
C GLU A 7 17.51 19.98 -24.65
N GLN A 8 16.27 20.01 -25.14
CA GLN A 8 15.11 20.49 -24.40
C GLN A 8 14.46 19.25 -23.77
N ASP A 9 14.72 19.07 -22.47
CA ASP A 9 14.14 18.06 -21.60
C ASP A 9 12.64 18.38 -21.38
N ASP A 10 11.80 17.93 -22.31
CA ASP A 10 10.34 18.03 -22.27
C ASP A 10 9.75 16.96 -21.32
N TRP A 11 9.80 17.24 -20.01
CA TRP A 11 9.19 16.39 -18.97
C TRP A 11 7.72 16.76 -18.67
N GLU A 12 7.13 17.72 -19.40
CA GLU A 12 5.75 18.19 -19.17
C GLU A 12 4.69 17.46 -20.02
N ALA A 13 5.08 16.66 -21.02
CA ALA A 13 4.12 16.00 -21.93
C ALA A 13 3.42 14.74 -21.38
N PHE A 14 3.83 14.20 -20.23
CA PHE A 14 3.32 12.90 -19.76
C PHE A 14 2.08 12.96 -18.85
N ASP A 15 1.64 14.14 -18.39
CA ASP A 15 0.51 14.27 -17.45
C ASP A 15 -0.88 14.36 -18.13
N HIS A 16 -0.94 14.57 -19.45
CA HIS A 16 -2.20 14.90 -20.13
C HIS A 16 -2.99 13.70 -20.73
N LYS A 17 -2.71 12.45 -20.35
CA LYS A 17 -3.50 11.28 -20.80
C LYS A 17 -3.94 10.36 -19.67
N LEU A 18 -4.63 10.92 -18.68
CA LEU A 18 -5.52 10.17 -17.80
C LEU A 18 -6.85 10.92 -17.67
N THR A 19 -7.52 11.11 -18.81
CA THR A 19 -8.96 11.42 -18.82
C THR A 19 -9.71 10.16 -18.40
N LEU A 20 -10.02 10.09 -17.10
CA LEU A 20 -11.05 9.22 -16.57
C LEU A 20 -12.33 9.43 -17.38
N ARG A 21 -12.80 8.35 -18.02
CA ARG A 21 -14.14 8.30 -18.60
C ARG A 21 -15.15 8.39 -17.45
N GLU A 22 -15.76 9.55 -17.36
CA GLU A 22 -16.95 9.83 -16.56
C GLU A 22 -18.09 8.96 -17.11
N THR A 23 -18.60 8.04 -16.29
CA THR A 23 -19.88 7.38 -16.54
C THR A 23 -20.91 8.06 -15.65
N ASP A 24 -21.65 9.00 -16.23
CA ASP A 24 -22.98 9.37 -15.77
C ASP A 24 -23.94 8.20 -16.04
N ASP A 25 -24.72 7.85 -15.01
CA ASP A 25 -26.13 7.43 -15.02
C ASP A 25 -26.42 6.40 -13.90
N ALA A 26 -27.23 6.82 -12.91
CA ALA A 26 -28.45 6.11 -12.48
C ALA A 26 -28.93 6.57 -11.09
N ALA A 27 -30.23 6.89 -11.04
CA ALA A 27 -31.05 7.43 -9.96
C ALA A 27 -31.32 6.45 -8.79
N PRO A 28 -32.01 6.87 -7.71
CA PRO A 28 -31.83 6.36 -6.35
C PRO A 28 -32.72 5.14 -6.00
N ALA A 29 -32.14 4.18 -5.28
CA ALA A 29 -32.86 3.10 -4.63
C ALA A 29 -32.98 3.34 -3.12
N GLN A 30 -34.23 3.54 -2.72
CA GLN A 30 -34.78 3.56 -1.37
C GLN A 30 -34.31 2.36 -0.55
N ARG A 31 -33.77 2.58 0.66
CA ARG A 31 -33.54 1.52 1.63
C ARG A 31 -34.14 1.91 2.98
N ASP A 32 -35.16 1.13 3.33
CA ASP A 32 -35.86 1.12 4.61
C ASP A 32 -34.92 0.85 5.78
N GLY A 33 -35.34 1.38 6.94
CA GLY A 33 -34.53 1.53 8.13
C GLY A 33 -34.23 0.25 8.91
N VAL A 34 -33.24 0.37 9.79
CA VAL A 34 -33.31 -0.27 11.10
C VAL A 34 -32.62 0.62 12.12
N THR A 35 -33.42 1.09 13.07
CA THR A 35 -33.03 1.90 14.21
C THR A 35 -32.27 1.02 15.21
N ALA A 36 -31.00 1.33 15.47
CA ALA A 36 -30.27 0.77 16.61
C ALA A 36 -29.99 1.90 17.60
N LEU A 37 -30.87 2.01 18.60
CA LEU A 37 -30.72 2.85 19.77
C LEU A 37 -29.41 2.51 20.49
N ARG A 38 -28.49 3.47 20.60
CA ARG A 38 -27.32 3.39 21.47
C ARG A 38 -27.39 4.52 22.49
N SER A 39 -27.67 4.12 23.73
CA SER A 39 -27.78 4.97 24.92
C SER A 39 -26.55 5.87 25.14
N PRO A 40 -26.73 7.12 25.61
CA PRO A 40 -25.64 8.02 25.96
C PRO A 40 -25.25 7.86 27.44
N ALA A 41 -24.00 7.48 27.71
CA ALA A 41 -23.44 7.57 29.05
C ALA A 41 -22.01 8.12 29.01
N THR A 42 -21.86 9.24 29.72
CA THR A 42 -20.64 9.79 30.34
C THR A 42 -19.52 10.28 29.41
N PHE A 43 -19.63 11.54 28.99
CA PHE A 43 -18.48 12.40 28.68
C PHE A 43 -18.32 13.42 29.81
N GLU A 44 -17.62 13.04 30.86
CA GLU A 44 -16.98 13.96 31.79
C GLU A 44 -15.80 13.20 32.40
N HIS A 45 -14.63 13.84 32.37
CA HIS A 45 -13.38 13.56 33.10
C HIS A 45 -12.12 13.73 32.23
N LEU A 46 -11.98 14.86 31.53
CA LEU A 46 -10.66 15.29 31.04
C LEU A 46 -10.52 16.82 31.12
N ARG A 47 -10.63 17.36 32.34
CA ARG A 47 -10.14 18.71 32.68
C ARG A 47 -9.56 18.76 34.09
N SER A 48 -8.58 17.92 34.42
CA SER A 48 -7.68 18.21 35.53
C SER A 48 -6.44 17.31 35.51
N ALA A 49 -5.37 17.78 34.87
CA ALA A 49 -4.00 17.35 35.16
C ALA A 49 -3.03 18.31 34.45
N ARG A 50 -2.88 19.52 34.99
CA ARG A 50 -1.78 20.41 34.66
C ARG A 50 -0.74 20.25 35.77
N GLY A 51 0.37 19.59 35.47
CA GLY A 51 1.56 19.56 36.32
C GLY A 51 2.03 18.16 36.71
N ALA A 52 2.82 17.53 35.83
CA ALA A 52 3.92 16.63 36.20
C ALA A 52 4.67 16.26 34.91
N SER A 53 5.82 16.89 34.66
CA SER A 53 6.78 16.40 33.66
C SER A 53 7.45 15.13 34.22
N PRO A 54 7.34 13.96 33.58
CA PRO A 54 8.19 12.85 33.95
C PRO A 54 9.61 13.12 33.46
N ALA A 55 10.57 12.91 34.35
CA ALA A 55 11.98 12.96 34.06
C ALA A 55 12.31 11.95 32.94
N LEU A 56 13.26 12.34 32.09
CA LEU A 56 13.78 11.49 31.03
C LEU A 56 14.75 10.49 31.66
N ASP A 57 14.29 9.26 31.87
CA ASP A 57 15.19 8.13 32.08
C ASP A 57 15.81 7.77 30.72
N SER A 58 17.08 8.16 30.58
CA SER A 58 17.94 7.76 29.49
C SER A 58 18.28 6.28 29.64
N ASP A 59 17.52 5.40 28.98
CA ASP A 59 18.00 4.11 28.48
C ASP A 59 17.01 3.59 27.43
N GLY A 60 16.87 4.37 26.36
CA GLY A 60 16.18 3.98 25.13
C GLY A 60 17.03 3.00 24.33
N ALA A 61 17.30 1.81 24.89
CA ALA A 61 17.63 0.66 24.07
C ALA A 61 16.38 0.34 23.25
N PHE A 62 16.30 0.86 22.02
CA PHE A 62 15.31 0.46 21.03
C PHE A 62 15.65 -0.95 20.57
N GLY A 63 15.45 -1.92 21.46
CA GLY A 63 15.56 -3.34 21.22
C GLY A 63 14.40 -3.80 20.37
N VAL A 64 14.38 -3.44 19.09
CA VAL A 64 13.70 -4.25 18.09
C VAL A 64 14.65 -5.39 17.76
N SER A 65 14.76 -6.35 18.68
CA SER A 65 15.16 -7.71 18.33
C SER A 65 13.97 -8.34 17.60
N ALA A 66 13.65 -7.83 16.42
CA ALA A 66 12.77 -8.54 15.51
C ALA A 66 13.62 -9.68 14.93
N SER A 67 13.59 -10.84 15.60
CA SER A 67 13.63 -12.09 14.85
C SER A 67 12.56 -11.93 13.78
N ALA A 68 12.98 -11.71 12.54
CA ALA A 68 12.06 -11.43 11.45
C ALA A 68 11.15 -12.66 11.31
N GLU A 69 9.98 -12.58 11.92
CA GLU A 69 9.00 -13.65 11.85
C GLU A 69 8.37 -13.60 10.46
N LEU A 70 8.19 -14.77 9.86
CA LEU A 70 7.56 -14.86 8.55
C LEU A 70 6.14 -14.33 8.65
N ALA A 71 5.80 -13.35 7.81
CA ALA A 71 4.42 -12.90 7.70
C ALA A 71 3.51 -14.09 7.37
N PHE A 72 2.29 -14.09 7.91
CA PHE A 72 1.31 -15.15 7.67
C PHE A 72 1.84 -16.58 7.89
N GLU A 73 2.84 -16.77 8.77
CA GLU A 73 3.47 -18.08 9.02
C GLU A 73 4.06 -18.72 7.75
N GLY A 74 4.38 -17.91 6.72
CA GLY A 74 4.87 -18.37 5.41
C GLY A 74 3.80 -18.91 4.47
N LEU A 75 2.50 -18.81 4.81
CA LEU A 75 1.39 -19.29 3.97
C LEU A 75 1.24 -18.51 2.66
N HIS A 76 1.80 -17.30 2.57
CA HIS A 76 1.83 -16.49 1.35
C HIS A 76 2.98 -16.87 0.40
N ILE A 77 3.80 -17.86 0.75
CA ILE A 77 4.99 -18.25 -0.02
C ILE A 77 4.75 -19.63 -0.64
N LEU A 78 4.98 -19.73 -1.95
CA LEU A 78 5.00 -21.00 -2.67
C LEU A 78 6.39 -21.25 -3.23
N GLU A 79 6.84 -22.49 -3.19
CA GLU A 79 8.06 -22.93 -3.85
C GLU A 79 7.73 -23.60 -5.17
N MET A 80 8.52 -23.28 -6.19
CA MET A 80 8.55 -23.92 -7.50
C MET A 80 9.83 -24.75 -7.61
N PRO A 81 9.79 -26.05 -7.29
CA PRO A 81 10.94 -26.93 -7.41
C PRO A 81 11.04 -27.55 -8.81
N HIS A 82 12.24 -28.02 -9.18
CA HIS A 82 12.52 -28.71 -10.44
C HIS A 82 12.25 -27.87 -11.69
N LEU A 83 12.57 -26.58 -11.62
CA LEU A 83 12.52 -25.70 -12.78
C LEU A 83 13.57 -26.13 -13.81
N PRO A 84 13.21 -26.28 -15.10
CA PRO A 84 14.19 -26.56 -16.14
C PRO A 84 15.06 -25.31 -16.42
N GLU A 85 16.28 -25.54 -16.93
CA GLU A 85 17.30 -24.50 -17.12
C GLU A 85 16.94 -23.44 -18.17
N ASP A 86 15.94 -23.70 -19.02
CA ASP A 86 15.43 -22.78 -20.03
C ASP A 86 14.40 -21.77 -19.48
N VAL A 87 13.99 -21.95 -18.21
CA VAL A 87 13.01 -21.07 -17.57
C VAL A 87 13.63 -19.71 -17.29
N THR A 88 12.95 -18.68 -17.78
CA THR A 88 13.29 -17.29 -17.48
C THR A 88 12.44 -16.75 -16.34
N THR A 89 12.98 -15.80 -15.58
CA THR A 89 12.22 -15.09 -14.54
C THR A 89 10.93 -14.49 -15.08
N ALA A 90 10.92 -13.99 -16.32
CA ALA A 90 9.75 -13.42 -16.97
C ALA A 90 8.60 -14.43 -17.15
N GLN A 91 8.91 -15.70 -17.45
CA GLN A 91 7.89 -16.75 -17.55
C GLN A 91 7.29 -17.08 -16.19
N LEU A 92 8.11 -17.12 -15.14
CA LEU A 92 7.65 -17.34 -13.77
C LEU A 92 6.80 -16.18 -13.26
N GLU A 93 7.19 -14.94 -13.56
CA GLU A 93 6.43 -13.74 -13.23
C GLU A 93 5.08 -13.72 -13.97
N ALA A 94 5.06 -14.06 -15.26
CA ALA A 94 3.83 -14.14 -16.04
C ALA A 94 2.88 -15.21 -15.49
N PHE A 95 3.42 -16.38 -15.12
CA PHE A 95 2.67 -17.43 -14.47
C PHE A 95 2.15 -16.99 -13.09
N ALA A 96 2.99 -16.42 -12.24
CA ALA A 96 2.56 -15.96 -10.93
C ALA A 96 1.50 -14.85 -11.02
N ALA A 97 1.62 -13.95 -12.01
CA ALA A 97 0.67 -12.87 -12.24
C ALA A 97 -0.74 -13.36 -12.60
N SER A 98 -0.92 -14.55 -13.18
CA SER A 98 -2.26 -15.07 -13.48
C SER A 98 -3.11 -15.34 -12.23
N PHE A 99 -2.47 -15.49 -11.06
CA PHE A 99 -3.14 -15.72 -9.78
C PHE A 99 -3.24 -14.46 -8.93
N GLY A 100 -2.66 -13.34 -9.38
CA GLY A 100 -2.59 -12.09 -8.62
C GLY A 100 -3.83 -11.20 -8.81
N GLY A 101 -4.60 -10.99 -7.74
CA GLY A 101 -5.70 -10.01 -7.71
C GLY A 101 -5.34 -8.64 -7.11
N SER A 102 -4.10 -8.48 -6.62
CA SER A 102 -3.63 -7.26 -5.97
C SER A 102 -2.89 -6.36 -6.96
N PRO A 103 -2.96 -5.02 -6.83
CA PRO A 103 -2.17 -4.09 -7.62
C PRO A 103 -0.66 -4.28 -7.43
N GLN A 104 -0.22 -4.82 -6.28
CA GLN A 104 1.11 -5.40 -6.17
C GLN A 104 1.02 -6.85 -6.63
N GLY A 105 1.58 -7.15 -7.80
CA GLY A 105 1.74 -8.53 -8.25
C GLY A 105 2.61 -9.36 -7.28
N PRO A 106 2.55 -10.69 -7.38
CA PRO A 106 3.48 -11.56 -6.66
C PRO A 106 4.93 -11.30 -7.10
N VAL A 107 5.88 -11.57 -6.22
CA VAL A 107 7.31 -11.39 -6.47
C VAL A 107 7.98 -12.76 -6.56
N VAL A 108 8.77 -12.96 -7.61
CA VAL A 108 9.56 -14.18 -7.81
C VAL A 108 10.97 -13.98 -7.25
N ARG A 109 11.44 -14.95 -6.45
CA ARG A 109 12.79 -14.98 -5.86
C ARG A 109 13.47 -16.30 -6.18
N TRP A 110 14.58 -16.25 -6.90
CA TRP A 110 15.40 -17.44 -7.15
C TRP A 110 16.18 -17.80 -5.88
N VAL A 111 16.17 -19.09 -5.55
CA VAL A 111 17.01 -19.65 -4.48
C VAL A 111 18.24 -20.30 -5.14
N ASN A 112 18.00 -21.14 -6.14
CA ASN A 112 19.01 -21.84 -6.95
C ASN A 112 18.55 -21.87 -8.42
N ASP A 113 19.40 -22.35 -9.34
CA ASP A 113 19.09 -22.44 -10.78
C ASP A 113 17.85 -23.30 -11.11
N SER A 114 17.46 -24.22 -10.21
CA SER A 114 16.31 -25.12 -10.38
C SER A 114 15.17 -24.88 -9.39
N THR A 115 15.29 -23.86 -8.52
CA THR A 115 14.30 -23.60 -7.46
C THR A 115 14.05 -22.12 -7.29
N ALA A 116 12.79 -21.73 -7.39
CA ALA A 116 12.33 -20.37 -7.13
C ALA A 116 11.20 -20.35 -6.10
N LEU A 117 11.05 -19.21 -5.43
CA LEU A 117 9.98 -18.89 -4.50
C LEU A 117 9.08 -17.82 -5.12
N VAL A 118 7.77 -18.02 -5.01
CA VAL A 118 6.75 -17.01 -5.33
C VAL A 118 6.21 -16.47 -4.04
N ILE A 119 6.38 -15.18 -3.83
CA ILE A 119 5.92 -14.46 -2.65
C ILE A 119 4.66 -13.69 -3.04
N PHE A 120 3.53 -14.13 -2.52
CA PHE A 120 2.25 -13.47 -2.74
C PHE A 120 2.04 -12.33 -1.73
N PRO A 121 1.31 -11.28 -2.11
CA PRO A 121 0.92 -10.21 -1.18
C PRO A 121 -0.11 -10.67 -0.13
N ASP A 122 -0.92 -11.69 -0.46
CA ASP A 122 -1.97 -12.24 0.40
C ASP A 122 -1.92 -13.79 0.34
N PRO A 123 -1.99 -14.50 1.48
CA PRO A 123 -2.08 -15.97 1.51
C PRO A 123 -3.29 -16.54 0.75
N ARG A 124 -4.36 -15.78 0.52
CA ARG A 124 -5.50 -16.20 -0.31
C ARG A 124 -5.10 -16.48 -1.75
N ALA A 125 -4.26 -15.63 -2.34
CA ALA A 125 -3.77 -15.80 -3.70
C ALA A 125 -2.87 -17.03 -3.81
N ALA A 126 -2.00 -17.26 -2.83
CA ALA A 126 -1.17 -18.47 -2.75
C ALA A 126 -2.02 -19.75 -2.68
N ARG A 127 -3.10 -19.74 -1.88
CA ARG A 127 -4.04 -20.87 -1.81
C ARG A 127 -4.77 -21.13 -3.11
N GLN A 128 -5.14 -20.09 -3.85
CA GLN A 128 -5.76 -20.23 -5.17
C GLN A 128 -4.79 -20.86 -6.16
N ALA A 129 -3.54 -20.37 -6.20
CA ALA A 129 -2.50 -20.93 -7.05
C ALA A 129 -2.20 -22.41 -6.74
N LEU A 130 -2.27 -22.82 -5.47
CA LEU A 130 -2.13 -24.23 -5.07
C LEU A 130 -3.34 -25.12 -5.43
N ALA A 131 -4.53 -24.54 -5.57
CA ALA A 131 -5.74 -25.28 -5.90
C ALA A 131 -5.87 -25.58 -7.40
N GLU A 132 -5.07 -24.91 -8.23
CA GLU A 132 -5.04 -25.14 -9.67
C GLU A 132 -4.47 -26.52 -10.01
N PRO A 133 -4.97 -27.16 -11.09
CA PRO A 133 -4.59 -28.51 -11.42
C PRO A 133 -3.10 -28.61 -11.79
N PRO A 134 -2.45 -29.75 -11.47
CA PRO A 134 -1.02 -29.98 -11.73
C PRO A 134 -0.64 -30.03 -13.22
N ALA A 135 -1.60 -29.84 -14.13
CA ALA A 135 -1.36 -29.63 -15.56
C ALA A 135 -0.83 -28.22 -15.89
N SER A 136 -0.72 -27.33 -14.88
CA SER A 136 -0.07 -26.04 -15.03
C SER A 136 1.43 -26.22 -15.34
N ALA A 137 2.02 -25.26 -16.08
CA ALA A 137 3.39 -25.36 -16.59
C ALA A 137 4.48 -25.56 -15.51
N PHE A 138 4.16 -25.28 -14.24
CA PHE A 138 5.09 -25.39 -13.11
C PHE A 138 4.43 -26.07 -11.92
N THR A 139 5.21 -26.88 -11.18
CA THR A 139 4.75 -27.49 -9.93
C THR A 139 4.87 -26.49 -8.80
N LEU A 140 3.81 -26.31 -8.01
CA LEU A 140 3.79 -25.44 -6.83
C LEU A 140 3.73 -26.28 -5.55
N ARG A 141 4.50 -25.87 -4.54
CA ARG A 141 4.55 -26.50 -3.20
C ARG A 141 4.41 -25.44 -2.10
N PRO A 142 3.62 -25.67 -1.04
CA PRO A 142 3.57 -24.75 0.10
C PRO A 142 4.92 -24.64 0.82
N PHE A 143 5.23 -23.46 1.36
CA PHE A 143 6.50 -23.19 2.05
C PHE A 143 6.78 -24.11 3.26
N SER A 144 5.74 -24.61 3.93
CA SER A 144 5.86 -25.59 5.02
C SER A 144 6.59 -26.87 4.57
N GLN A 145 6.41 -27.27 3.31
CA GLN A 145 7.04 -28.43 2.70
C GLN A 145 8.27 -28.06 1.84
N ALA A 146 8.71 -26.80 1.87
CA ALA A 146 9.81 -26.34 1.04
C ALA A 146 11.16 -26.98 1.39
N SER A 147 12.08 -26.92 0.44
CA SER A 147 13.46 -27.41 0.61
C SER A 147 14.19 -26.68 1.74
N SER A 148 15.25 -27.29 2.26
CA SER A 148 16.11 -26.66 3.28
C SER A 148 16.75 -25.36 2.77
N ALA A 149 17.13 -25.31 1.50
CA ALA A 149 17.67 -24.12 0.86
C ALA A 149 16.65 -22.97 0.85
N SER A 150 15.41 -23.25 0.47
CA SER A 150 14.31 -22.28 0.50
C SER A 150 13.99 -21.78 1.92
N LYS A 151 14.08 -22.66 2.93
CA LYS A 151 13.85 -22.32 4.33
C LYS A 151 15.01 -21.54 4.96
N ALA A 152 16.21 -21.60 4.37
CA ALA A 152 17.38 -20.86 4.83
C ALA A 152 17.38 -19.40 4.35
N VAL A 153 16.51 -19.04 3.41
CA VAL A 153 16.36 -17.66 2.93
C VAL A 153 15.90 -16.76 4.08
N SER A 154 16.49 -15.57 4.18
CA SER A 154 16.18 -14.61 5.24
C SER A 154 14.69 -14.25 5.25
N PRO A 155 14.00 -14.32 6.40
CA PRO A 155 12.59 -13.92 6.51
C PRO A 155 12.31 -12.46 6.12
N LEU A 156 13.34 -11.62 6.10
CA LEU A 156 13.25 -10.24 5.63
C LEU A 156 13.05 -10.16 4.11
N GLU A 157 13.64 -11.09 3.36
CA GLU A 157 13.49 -11.18 1.90
C GLU A 157 12.17 -11.83 1.48
N LEU A 158 11.59 -12.62 2.38
CA LEU A 158 10.32 -13.32 2.22
C LEU A 158 9.11 -12.49 2.66
N GLN A 159 9.31 -11.20 2.91
CA GLN A 159 8.22 -10.30 3.27
C GLN A 159 7.28 -10.08 2.08
N PRO A 160 5.95 -10.06 2.32
CA PRO A 160 4.98 -9.77 1.29
C PRO A 160 5.29 -8.43 0.59
N PRO A 161 5.11 -8.34 -0.73
CA PRO A 161 5.29 -7.09 -1.46
C PRO A 161 4.40 -6.00 -0.88
N ARG A 162 5.01 -4.92 -0.36
CA ARG A 162 4.27 -3.79 0.21
C ARG A 162 3.93 -2.76 -0.88
N PRO A 163 2.77 -2.10 -0.80
CA PRO A 163 2.51 -0.94 -1.62
C PRO A 163 3.58 0.10 -1.38
N ARG A 164 4.08 0.71 -2.46
CA ARG A 164 4.78 1.99 -2.31
C ARG A 164 3.80 2.95 -1.61
N PRO A 165 4.21 3.64 -0.54
CA PRO A 165 3.35 4.60 0.11
C PRO A 165 2.88 5.61 -0.93
N LYS A 166 1.57 5.92 -0.93
CA LYS A 166 1.00 6.91 -1.85
C LYS A 166 1.54 8.29 -1.47
N THR A 167 2.64 8.69 -2.10
CA THR A 167 3.22 10.03 -1.95
C THR A 167 2.77 10.90 -3.11
N SER A 168 2.09 12.01 -2.82
CA SER A 168 1.84 13.05 -3.83
C SER A 168 3.16 13.75 -4.19
N SER A 169 3.38 14.01 -5.48
CA SER A 169 4.54 14.74 -6.00
C SER A 169 4.70 16.10 -5.33
N THR A 170 3.61 16.85 -5.19
CA THR A 170 3.58 18.16 -4.52
C THR A 170 4.00 18.05 -3.05
N VAL A 171 3.53 17.04 -2.33
CA VAL A 171 3.89 16.85 -0.92
C VAL A 171 5.37 16.49 -0.78
N ALA A 172 5.88 15.58 -1.62
CA ALA A 172 7.28 15.22 -1.65
C ALA A 172 8.17 16.42 -2.00
N ARG A 173 7.80 17.19 -3.02
CA ARG A 173 8.46 18.44 -3.43
C ARG A 173 8.53 19.45 -2.29
N ARG A 174 7.42 19.67 -1.56
CA ARG A 174 7.41 20.52 -0.37
C ARG A 174 8.35 20.02 0.72
N MET A 175 8.38 18.71 0.98
CA MET A 175 9.28 18.10 1.96
C MET A 175 10.75 18.31 1.57
N LEU A 176 11.10 18.05 0.32
CA LEU A 176 12.46 18.24 -0.20
C LEU A 176 12.87 19.70 -0.17
N ALA A 177 11.97 20.62 -0.55
CA ALA A 177 12.22 22.06 -0.48
C ALA A 177 12.56 22.53 0.95
N GLY A 178 11.87 21.97 1.96
CA GLY A 178 12.17 22.24 3.37
C GLY A 178 13.49 21.62 3.84
N ALA A 179 13.72 20.35 3.51
CA ALA A 179 14.91 19.62 3.92
C ALA A 179 16.20 20.18 3.31
N LEU A 180 16.16 20.51 2.02
CA LEU A 180 17.30 21.05 1.27
C LEU A 180 17.37 22.58 1.31
N ARG A 181 16.38 23.25 1.93
CA ARG A 181 16.22 24.71 1.93
C ARG A 181 16.24 25.32 0.52
N GLN A 182 15.73 24.58 -0.47
CA GLN A 182 15.65 24.99 -1.87
C GLN A 182 14.19 25.32 -2.24
N PRO A 183 13.81 26.61 -2.28
CA PRO A 183 12.44 27.00 -2.57
C PRO A 183 12.03 26.75 -4.03
N SER A 184 12.98 26.55 -4.95
CA SER A 184 12.73 26.20 -6.35
C SER A 184 12.04 24.84 -6.51
N LEU A 185 12.16 23.95 -5.52
CA LEU A 185 11.50 22.65 -5.52
C LEU A 185 10.02 22.72 -5.14
N GLN A 186 9.52 23.87 -4.64
CA GLN A 186 8.12 24.02 -4.27
C GLN A 186 7.23 24.15 -5.50
N ASP A 187 6.20 23.31 -5.55
CA ASP A 187 5.14 23.38 -6.55
C ASP A 187 3.98 24.22 -6.02
N LYS A 188 4.04 25.54 -6.24
CA LYS A 188 3.03 26.49 -5.77
C LYS A 188 1.64 26.20 -6.34
N ALA A 189 1.56 25.76 -7.59
CA ALA A 189 0.30 25.43 -8.23
C ALA A 189 -0.32 24.18 -7.58
N GLY A 190 0.47 23.11 -7.41
CA GLY A 190 0.03 21.91 -6.69
C GLY A 190 -0.32 22.18 -5.22
N GLU A 191 0.35 23.12 -4.55
CA GLU A 191 0.00 23.49 -3.17
C GLU A 191 -1.36 24.18 -3.09
N GLN A 192 -1.71 25.02 -4.06
CA GLN A 192 -3.01 25.67 -4.13
C GLN A 192 -4.13 24.66 -4.36
N THR A 193 -3.95 23.71 -5.29
CA THR A 193 -4.95 22.67 -5.55
C THR A 193 -5.15 21.77 -4.32
N LEU A 194 -4.07 21.37 -3.66
CA LEU A 194 -4.17 20.61 -2.41
C LEU A 194 -4.86 21.41 -1.29
N ALA A 195 -4.69 22.73 -1.24
CA ALA A 195 -5.35 23.59 -0.27
C ALA A 195 -6.86 23.70 -0.54
N THR A 196 -7.26 23.86 -1.79
CA THR A 196 -8.68 23.91 -2.19
C THR A 196 -9.38 22.58 -1.90
N ASP A 197 -8.74 21.45 -2.21
CA ASP A 197 -9.30 20.12 -1.94
C ASP A 197 -9.51 19.87 -0.44
N ARG A 198 -8.56 20.32 0.38
CA ARG A 198 -8.67 20.27 1.84
C ARG A 198 -9.79 21.16 2.36
N ALA A 199 -9.97 22.35 1.79
CA ALA A 199 -11.05 23.26 2.17
C ALA A 199 -12.42 22.67 1.81
N ALA A 200 -12.57 22.15 0.59
CA ALA A 200 -13.78 21.49 0.12
C ALA A 200 -14.12 20.27 0.99
N SER A 201 -13.12 19.44 1.33
CA SER A 201 -13.30 18.28 2.20
C SER A 201 -13.75 18.67 3.61
N LYS A 202 -13.20 19.76 4.16
CA LYS A 202 -13.61 20.30 5.47
C LYS A 202 -15.04 20.83 5.44
N ALA A 203 -15.41 21.56 4.39
CA ALA A 203 -16.76 22.09 4.22
C ALA A 203 -17.79 20.95 4.17
N ARG A 204 -17.55 19.91 3.35
CA ARG A 204 -18.41 18.70 3.29
C ARG A 204 -18.55 18.01 4.65
N ARG A 205 -17.47 17.95 5.44
CA ARG A 205 -17.51 17.38 6.79
C ARG A 205 -18.32 18.24 7.76
N GLN A 206 -18.19 19.56 7.68
CA GLN A 206 -18.96 20.49 8.49
C GLN A 206 -20.45 20.42 8.17
N GLU A 207 -20.80 20.40 6.89
CA GLU A 207 -22.17 20.26 6.43
C GLU A 207 -22.79 18.94 6.89
N ARG A 208 -22.09 17.81 6.74
CA ARG A 208 -22.56 16.52 7.28
C ARG A 208 -22.81 16.59 8.78
N ARG A 209 -21.91 17.26 9.52
CA ARG A 209 -22.09 17.42 10.97
C ARG A 209 -23.30 18.29 11.29
N HIS A 210 -23.47 19.41 10.59
CA HIS A 210 -24.63 20.29 10.76
C HIS A 210 -25.95 19.56 10.44
N GLN A 211 -25.98 18.72 9.40
CA GLN A 211 -27.16 17.91 9.08
C GLN A 211 -27.46 16.87 10.17
N LEU A 212 -26.44 16.25 10.76
CA LEU A 212 -26.64 15.37 11.91
C LEU A 212 -27.17 16.17 13.09
N ASP A 213 -26.50 17.25 13.49
CA ASP A 213 -26.90 18.06 14.65
C ASP A 213 -28.35 18.57 14.51
N ALA A 214 -28.73 19.07 13.33
CA ALA A 214 -30.11 19.49 13.03
C ALA A 214 -31.13 18.35 13.10
N ALA A 215 -30.74 17.11 12.75
CA ALA A 215 -31.62 15.95 12.86
C ALA A 215 -31.80 15.46 14.32
N TRP A 216 -31.00 15.95 15.28
CA TRP A 216 -31.07 15.60 16.70
C TRP A 216 -31.64 16.72 17.59
N GLU A 217 -32.02 17.89 17.04
CA GLU A 217 -32.50 19.07 17.80
C GLU A 217 -34.05 19.23 17.80
N ASP A 218 -34.80 18.30 17.21
CA ASP A 218 -36.26 18.39 17.00
C ASP A 218 -37.11 17.53 18.00
N ASP A 219 -36.70 17.47 19.29
CA ASP A 219 -37.40 16.77 20.39
C ASP A 219 -37.55 17.67 21.64
#